data_AF-W9W5Z6-F1
#
_entry.id   AF-W9W5Z6-F1
#
_cell.length_a   1.000
_cell.length_b   1.000
_cell.length_c   1.000
_cell.angle_alpha   90.00
_cell.angle_beta   90.00
_cell.angle_gamma   90.00
#
_symmetry.space_group_name_H-M   'P 1'
#
loop_
_entity.id
_entity.type
_entity.pdbx_description
1 polymer ?
#
loop_
_entity_poly.entity_id
_entity_poly.type
_entity_poly.pdbx_seq_one_letter_code
_entity_poly.pdbx_strand_id
1 'polypeptide(L)'
;MNLPKHLFRAPARFLMSLLFILSGVSKLTSVAQTQQYMEAYDVPGILIWPAATLEITGGTMVLTGTFTTPVSVILSGWCLLTAAIFHKDLQDQIQLIMFLKNMAMAGGFLVLAESATEAWSPKAAPEVPEESSRARATTFLLRRG
;
A
#
# COMPACT_ATOMS: atom_id res chain seq x y z
N MET A 1 23.79 -14.74 2.46
CA MET A 1 23.48 -13.82 3.58
C MET A 1 21.98 -13.95 3.87
N ASN A 2 21.59 -14.53 5.01
CA ASN A 2 20.18 -14.76 5.35
C ASN A 2 19.60 -13.50 5.97
N LEU A 3 19.02 -12.63 5.13
CA LEU A 3 18.43 -11.39 5.59
C LEU A 3 17.02 -11.67 6.16
N PRO A 4 16.65 -11.12 7.34
CA PRO A 4 15.33 -11.36 7.91
C PRO A 4 14.24 -10.81 6.99
N LYS A 5 13.23 -11.62 6.68
CA LYS A 5 12.13 -11.31 5.74
C LYS A 5 11.32 -10.04 6.10
N HIS A 6 11.43 -9.56 7.33
CA HIS A 6 10.72 -8.38 7.82
C HIS A 6 11.56 -7.09 7.81
N LEU A 7 12.86 -7.16 7.47
CA LEU A 7 13.77 -6.01 7.56
C LEU A 7 13.31 -4.83 6.70
N PHE A 8 12.80 -5.11 5.50
CA PHE A 8 12.41 -4.07 4.54
C PHE A 8 10.97 -3.57 4.70
N ARG A 9 10.16 -4.19 5.56
CA ARG A 9 8.73 -3.85 5.68
C ARG A 9 8.49 -2.44 6.21
N ALA A 10 9.23 -2.01 7.24
CA ALA A 10 9.07 -0.66 7.79
C ALA A 10 9.65 0.42 6.85
N PRO A 11 10.87 0.27 6.28
CA PRO A 11 11.39 1.20 5.28
C PRO A 11 10.49 1.35 4.05
N ALA A 12 9.94 0.25 3.52
CA ALA A 12 9.02 0.30 2.38
C ALA A 12 7.78 1.13 2.69
N ARG A 13 7.11 0.84 3.82
CA ARG A 13 5.94 1.62 4.27
C ARG A 13 6.27 3.08 4.49
N PHE A 14 7.41 3.38 5.11
CA PHE A 14 7.86 4.75 5.34
C PHE A 14 8.04 5.51 4.03
N LEU A 15 8.84 4.97 3.09
CA LEU A 15 9.12 5.63 1.82
C LEU A 15 7.84 5.83 1.00
N MET A 16 6.95 4.84 0.98
CA MET A 16 5.71 4.93 0.24
C MET A 16 4.70 5.90 0.86
N SER A 17 4.56 5.90 2.19
CA SER A 17 3.63 6.79 2.90
C SER A 17 4.07 8.24 2.91
N LEU A 18 5.39 8.49 2.94
CA LEU A 18 5.96 9.83 2.99
C LEU A 18 5.41 10.73 1.87
N LEU A 19 5.38 10.22 0.64
CA LEU A 19 4.89 10.95 -0.53
C LEU A 19 3.45 11.42 -0.34
N PHE A 20 2.58 10.55 0.19
CA PHE A 20 1.16 10.84 0.39
C PHE A 20 0.91 11.83 1.51
N ILE A 21 1.61 11.67 2.64
CA ILE A 21 1.49 12.59 3.77
C ILE A 21 1.92 13.99 3.36
N LEU A 22 3.08 14.13 2.68
CA LEU A 22 3.55 15.42 2.19
C LEU A 22 2.59 16.01 1.15
N SER A 23 2.08 15.20 0.22
CA SER A 23 1.14 15.67 -0.79
C SER A 23 -0.15 16.20 -0.16
N GLY A 24 -0.70 15.48 0.82
CA GLY A 24 -1.94 15.87 1.48
C GLY A 24 -1.77 17.12 2.34
N VAL A 25 -0.66 17.24 3.09
CA VAL A 25 -0.34 18.48 3.83
C VAL A 25 -0.18 19.66 2.88
N SER A 26 0.52 19.47 1.75
CA SER A 26 0.68 20.52 0.75
C SER A 26 -0.65 21.01 0.17
N LYS A 27 -1.64 20.13 0.01
CA LYS A 27 -3.01 20.52 -0.42
C LYS A 27 -3.71 21.38 0.62
N LEU A 28 -3.49 21.12 1.92
CA LEU A 28 -4.07 21.92 3.00
C LEU A 28 -3.38 23.29 3.17
N THR A 29 -2.09 23.40 2.85
CA THR A 29 -1.38 24.68 2.90
C THR A 29 -1.60 25.53 1.64
N SER A 30 -1.93 24.90 0.51
CA SER A 30 -2.06 25.55 -0.80
C SER A 30 -3.43 25.28 -1.43
N VAL A 31 -4.50 25.51 -0.67
CA VAL A 31 -5.88 25.19 -1.08
C VAL A 31 -6.27 25.90 -2.38
N ALA A 32 -6.15 27.23 -2.43
CA ALA A 32 -6.56 28.02 -3.59
C ALA A 32 -5.83 27.59 -4.87
N GLN A 33 -4.51 27.36 -4.80
CA GLN A 33 -3.71 26.93 -5.94
C GLN A 33 -4.12 25.53 -6.41
N THR A 34 -4.37 24.61 -5.48
CA THR A 34 -4.80 23.25 -5.81
C THR A 34 -6.21 23.22 -6.40
N GLN A 35 -7.12 24.06 -5.91
CA GLN A 35 -8.48 24.19 -6.46
C GLN A 35 -8.45 24.69 -7.90
N GLN A 36 -7.67 25.75 -8.18
CA GLN A 36 -7.47 26.23 -9.55
C GLN A 36 -6.88 25.16 -10.46
N TYR A 37 -5.90 24.39 -9.95
CA TYR A 37 -5.33 23.27 -10.70
C TYR A 37 -6.36 22.16 -10.97
N MET A 38 -7.20 21.81 -10.00
CA MET A 38 -8.28 20.83 -10.19
C MET A 38 -9.30 21.29 -11.23
N GLU A 39 -9.72 22.55 -11.16
CA GLU A 39 -10.69 23.13 -12.07
C GLU A 39 -10.16 23.20 -13.51
N ALA A 40 -8.85 23.40 -13.70
CA ALA A 40 -8.21 23.33 -15.02
C ALA A 40 -8.28 21.94 -15.67
N TYR A 41 -8.58 20.89 -14.90
CA TYR A 41 -8.79 19.51 -15.36
C TYR A 41 -10.26 19.08 -15.28
N ASP A 42 -11.19 20.03 -15.19
CA ASP A 42 -12.63 19.80 -15.04
C ASP A 42 -13.01 19.02 -13.76
N VAL A 43 -12.15 19.06 -12.74
CA VAL A 43 -12.39 18.45 -11.43
C VAL A 43 -12.89 19.53 -10.46
N PRO A 44 -14.05 19.34 -9.81
CA PRO A 44 -14.56 20.31 -8.84
C PRO A 44 -13.56 20.56 -7.70
N GLY A 45 -13.16 21.82 -7.49
CA GLY A 45 -12.18 22.20 -6.46
C GLY A 45 -12.56 21.81 -5.02
N ILE A 46 -13.85 21.56 -4.74
CA ILE A 46 -14.31 21.06 -3.44
C ILE A 46 -13.76 19.66 -3.10
N LEU A 47 -13.34 18.89 -4.11
CA LEU A 47 -12.76 17.56 -3.93
C LEU A 47 -11.36 17.58 -3.29
N ILE A 48 -10.77 18.77 -3.09
CA ILE A 48 -9.52 18.91 -2.35
C ILE A 48 -9.62 18.36 -0.91
N TRP A 49 -10.75 18.54 -0.23
CA TRP A 49 -10.95 18.10 1.15
C TRP A 49 -10.94 16.58 1.29
N PRO A 50 -11.75 15.81 0.53
CA PRO A 50 -11.65 14.36 0.56
C PRO A 50 -10.29 13.85 0.03
N ALA A 51 -9.71 14.50 -0.98
CA ALA A 51 -8.38 14.15 -1.51
C ALA A 51 -7.28 14.25 -0.44
N ALA A 52 -7.16 15.42 0.22
CA ALA A 52 -6.19 15.65 1.28
C ALA A 52 -6.42 14.71 2.46
N THR A 53 -7.69 14.49 2.83
CA THR A 53 -8.06 13.57 3.91
C THR A 53 -7.60 12.15 3.59
N LEU A 54 -7.88 11.64 2.39
CA LEU A 54 -7.47 10.30 1.95
C LEU A 54 -5.95 10.15 1.93
N GLU A 55 -5.22 11.14 1.43
CA GLU A 55 -3.76 11.08 1.34
C GLU A 55 -3.10 11.10 2.72
N ILE A 56 -3.53 11.98 3.63
CA ILE A 56 -2.97 12.08 4.98
C ILE A 56 -3.33 10.84 5.79
N THR A 57 -4.61 10.47 5.84
CA THR A 57 -5.07 9.33 6.65
C THR A 57 -4.56 8.00 6.08
N GLY A 58 -4.66 7.80 4.78
CA GLY A 58 -4.15 6.61 4.09
C GLY A 58 -2.64 6.47 4.23
N GLY A 59 -1.88 7.55 4.02
CA GLY A 59 -0.43 7.56 4.23
C GLY A 59 -0.07 7.20 5.68
N THR A 60 -0.77 7.78 6.66
CA THR A 60 -0.53 7.50 8.10
C THR A 60 -0.89 6.07 8.48
N MET A 61 -1.97 5.51 7.94
CA MET A 61 -2.36 4.12 8.15
C MET A 61 -1.31 3.15 7.59
N VAL A 62 -0.80 3.39 6.38
CA VAL A 62 0.30 2.62 5.80
C VAL A 62 1.58 2.74 6.65
N LEU A 63 1.93 3.95 7.07
CA LEU A 63 3.12 4.21 7.89
C LEU A 63 3.08 3.44 9.22
N THR A 64 1.95 3.50 9.92
CA THR A 64 1.74 2.79 11.19
C THR A 64 1.56 1.29 10.99
N GLY A 65 1.15 0.85 9.81
CA GLY A 65 0.86 -0.55 9.50
C GLY A 65 -0.58 -0.97 9.82
N THR A 66 -1.43 -0.01 10.16
CA THR A 66 -2.84 -0.22 10.52
C THR A 66 -3.66 -0.37 9.24
N PHE A 67 -4.49 -1.41 9.12
CA PHE A 67 -5.32 -1.66 7.94
C PHE A 67 -4.54 -1.65 6.61
N THR A 68 -3.29 -2.14 6.61
CA THR A 68 -2.37 -2.00 5.48
C THR A 68 -2.94 -2.54 4.17
N THR A 69 -3.56 -3.72 4.15
CA THR A 69 -4.13 -4.32 2.93
C THR A 69 -5.23 -3.46 2.28
N PRO A 70 -6.36 -3.16 2.94
CA PRO A 70 -7.42 -2.38 2.31
C PRO A 70 -6.98 -0.96 1.97
N VAL A 71 -6.20 -0.31 2.82
CA VAL A 71 -5.70 1.06 2.57
C VAL A 71 -4.76 1.08 1.37
N SER A 72 -3.88 0.08 1.23
CA SER A 72 -2.96 0.01 0.09
C SER A 72 -3.70 -0.20 -1.23
N VAL A 73 -4.78 -1.00 -1.25
CA VAL A 73 -5.63 -1.13 -2.45
C VAL A 73 -6.29 0.22 -2.81
N ILE A 74 -6.81 0.94 -1.82
CA ILE A 74 -7.40 2.27 -2.03
C ILE A 74 -6.36 3.26 -2.56
N LEU A 75 -5.18 3.32 -1.96
CA LEU A 75 -4.10 4.23 -2.40
C LEU A 75 -3.54 3.85 -3.78
N SER A 76 -3.54 2.57 -4.12
CA SER A 76 -3.20 2.11 -5.47
C SER A 76 -4.21 2.63 -6.50
N GLY A 77 -5.50 2.46 -6.22
CA GLY A 77 -6.57 3.04 -7.05
C GLY A 77 -6.49 4.56 -7.15
N TRP A 78 -6.15 5.25 -6.04
CA TRP A 78 -5.92 6.69 -6.02
C TRP A 78 -4.78 7.13 -6.94
N CYS A 79 -3.65 6.42 -6.93
CA CYS A 79 -2.54 6.66 -7.86
C CYS A 79 -2.98 6.53 -9.32
N LEU A 80 -3.71 5.46 -9.66
CA LEU A 80 -4.19 5.24 -11.03
C LEU A 80 -5.18 6.33 -11.46
N LEU A 81 -6.13 6.68 -10.58
CA LEU A 81 -7.11 7.72 -10.82
C LEU A 81 -6.45 9.09 -11.06
N THR A 82 -5.55 9.49 -10.16
CA THR A 82 -4.87 10.79 -10.28
C THR A 82 -3.93 10.85 -11.49
N ALA A 83 -3.27 9.74 -11.85
CA ALA A 83 -2.48 9.66 -13.07
C ALA A 83 -3.33 9.87 -14.33
N ALA A 84 -4.48 9.18 -14.42
CA ALA A 84 -5.37 9.26 -15.57
C ALA A 84 -6.01 10.65 -15.73
N ILE A 85 -6.26 11.36 -14.62
CA ILE A 85 -6.88 12.69 -14.65
C ILE A 85 -5.85 13.78 -14.93
N PHE A 86 -4.75 13.83 -14.16
CA PHE A 86 -3.86 14.99 -14.10
C PHE A 86 -2.60 14.91 -14.98
N HIS A 87 -2.30 13.75 -15.57
CA HIS A 87 -1.05 13.52 -16.32
C HIS A 87 -1.33 12.90 -17.69
N LYS A 88 -2.14 13.60 -18.50
CA LYS A 88 -2.63 13.12 -19.81
C LYS A 88 -1.68 13.42 -20.97
N ASP A 89 -0.88 14.48 -20.85
CA ASP A 89 0.10 14.84 -21.88
C ASP A 89 1.41 14.10 -21.63
N LEU A 90 1.61 12.97 -22.31
CA LEU A 90 2.81 12.16 -22.16
C LEU A 90 3.99 12.67 -23.02
N GLN A 91 3.80 13.72 -23.82
CA GLN A 91 4.89 14.38 -24.53
C GLN A 91 5.60 15.42 -23.66
N ASP A 92 4.86 16.02 -22.71
CA ASP A 92 5.47 16.82 -21.65
C ASP A 92 6.23 15.92 -20.66
N GLN A 93 7.53 16.21 -20.49
CA GLN A 93 8.41 15.39 -19.67
C GLN A 93 7.99 15.36 -18.19
N ILE A 94 7.47 16.48 -17.67
CA ILE A 94 7.07 16.57 -16.26
C ILE A 94 5.83 15.72 -16.03
N GLN A 95 4.82 15.81 -16.90
CA GLN A 95 3.63 14.98 -16.82
C GLN A 95 3.95 13.50 -16.97
N LEU A 96 4.84 13.12 -17.91
CA LEU A 96 5.28 11.74 -18.05
C LEU A 96 5.93 11.21 -16.76
N ILE A 97 6.83 11.99 -16.13
CA ILE A 97 7.46 11.59 -14.87
C ILE A 97 6.43 11.45 -13.75
N MET A 98 5.47 12.37 -13.66
CA MET A 98 4.43 12.31 -12.63
C MET A 98 3.46 11.13 -12.84
N PHE A 99 3.13 10.82 -14.08
CA PHE A 99 2.38 9.62 -14.46
C PHE A 99 3.13 8.36 -14.03
N LEU A 100 4.40 8.22 -14.43
CA LEU A 100 5.23 7.06 -14.09
C LEU A 100 5.43 6.91 -12.58
N LYS A 101 5.61 8.01 -11.85
CA LYS A 101 5.65 8.04 -10.38
C LYS A 101 4.38 7.43 -9.80
N ASN A 102 3.20 7.83 -10.27
CA ASN A 102 1.94 7.27 -9.79
C ASN A 102 1.79 5.78 -10.17
N MET A 103 2.20 5.36 -11.36
CA MET A 103 2.18 3.94 -11.76
C MET A 103 3.09 3.08 -10.87
N ALA A 104 4.31 3.56 -10.60
CA ALA A 104 5.25 2.89 -9.70
C ALA A 104 4.69 2.78 -8.27
N MET A 105 4.09 3.85 -7.77
CA MET A 105 3.45 3.87 -6.45
C MET A 105 2.26 2.91 -6.38
N ALA A 106 1.40 2.88 -7.41
CA ALA A 106 0.29 1.96 -7.50
C ALA A 106 0.75 0.50 -7.41
N GLY A 107 1.80 0.13 -8.15
CA GLY A 107 2.41 -1.20 -8.11
C GLY A 107 3.01 -1.53 -6.73
N GLY A 108 3.73 -0.59 -6.12
CA GLY A 108 4.29 -0.79 -4.78
C GLY A 108 3.19 -1.02 -3.72
N PHE A 109 2.04 -0.35 -3.84
CA PHE A 109 0.94 -0.56 -2.90
C PHE A 109 0.26 -1.91 -3.10
N LEU A 110 0.17 -2.43 -4.33
CA LEU A 110 -0.34 -3.77 -4.59
C LEU A 110 0.54 -4.84 -3.94
N VAL A 111 1.87 -4.70 -4.07
CA VAL A 111 2.84 -5.59 -3.39
C VAL A 111 2.73 -5.46 -1.87
N LEU A 112 2.52 -4.25 -1.36
CA LEU A 112 2.31 -4.03 0.07
C LEU A 112 1.00 -4.65 0.57
N ALA A 113 -0.06 -4.60 -0.24
CA ALA A 113 -1.34 -5.21 0.09
C ALA A 113 -1.26 -6.74 0.17
N GLU A 114 -0.54 -7.37 -0.77
CA GLU A 114 -0.26 -8.82 -0.79
C GLU A 114 0.54 -9.26 0.44
N SER A 115 1.66 -8.59 0.72
CA SER A 115 2.55 -8.97 1.82
C SER A 115 1.96 -8.73 3.22
N ALA A 116 0.97 -7.83 3.35
CA ALA A 116 0.23 -7.62 4.59
C ALA A 116 -0.75 -8.78 4.90
N THR A 117 -1.32 -9.41 3.87
CA THR A 117 -2.17 -10.60 4.03
C THR A 117 -1.39 -11.79 4.58
N GLU A 118 -0.11 -11.93 4.21
CA GLU A 118 0.76 -12.98 4.76
C GLU A 118 1.01 -12.85 6.27
N ALA A 119 1.02 -11.62 6.80
CA ALA A 119 1.22 -11.37 8.23
C ALA A 119 -0.04 -11.70 9.07
N TRP A 120 -1.23 -11.68 8.46
CA TRP A 120 -2.52 -12.03 9.07
C TRP A 120 -3.05 -13.39 8.56
N SER A 121 -2.19 -14.40 8.40
CA SER A 121 -2.69 -15.75 8.11
C SER A 121 -3.09 -16.46 9.42
N PRO A 122 -4.38 -16.81 9.65
CA PRO A 122 -4.79 -17.66 10.77
C PRO A 122 -4.19 -19.08 10.68
N LYS A 123 -3.50 -19.39 9.58
CA LYS A 123 -2.91 -20.69 9.25
C LYS A 123 -1.42 -20.79 9.56
N ALA A 124 -0.86 -19.93 10.40
CA ALA A 124 0.39 -20.22 11.09
C ALA A 124 0.12 -21.14 12.31
N ALA A 125 -0.58 -22.26 12.11
CA ALA A 125 -0.43 -23.36 13.05
C ALA A 125 1.02 -23.86 12.89
N PRO A 126 1.79 -24.03 13.97
CA PRO A 126 3.15 -24.54 13.85
C PRO A 126 3.09 -25.83 13.04
N GLU A 127 3.85 -25.91 11.94
CA GLU A 127 4.02 -27.16 11.21
C GLU A 127 4.47 -28.19 12.23
N VAL A 128 3.58 -29.13 12.53
CA VAL A 128 3.88 -30.24 13.41
C VAL A 128 5.02 -31.00 12.72
N PRO A 129 6.22 -31.09 13.31
CA PRO A 129 7.33 -31.76 12.67
C PRO A 129 6.91 -33.17 12.25
N GLU A 130 7.21 -33.54 11.00
CA GLU A 130 6.78 -34.81 10.37
C GLU A 130 7.14 -36.03 11.23
N GLU A 131 8.21 -35.92 12.02
CA GLU A 131 8.67 -36.90 12.99
C GLU A 131 7.64 -37.22 14.09
N SER A 132 6.90 -36.23 14.59
CA SER A 132 5.86 -36.46 15.61
C SER A 132 4.58 -37.10 15.03
N SER A 133 4.36 -36.95 13.72
CA SER A 133 3.26 -37.59 12.99
C SER A 133 3.57 -39.06 12.75
N ARG A 134 4.83 -39.40 12.42
CA ARG A 134 5.31 -40.77 12.33
C ARG A 134 5.34 -41.47 13.70
N ALA A 135 5.82 -40.80 14.75
CA ALA A 135 5.84 -41.37 16.10
C ALA A 135 4.43 -41.70 16.62
N ARG A 136 3.44 -40.86 16.33
CA ARG A 136 2.03 -41.12 16.67
C ARG A 136 1.41 -42.26 15.88
N ALA A 137 1.73 -42.37 14.59
CA ALA A 137 1.28 -43.48 13.75
C ALA A 137 1.85 -44.83 14.23
N THR A 138 3.15 -44.89 14.55
CA THR A 138 3.80 -46.10 15.06
C THR A 138 3.26 -46.49 16.44
N THR A 139 3.06 -45.52 17.34
CA THR A 139 2.48 -45.77 18.67
C THR A 139 1.04 -46.30 18.58
N PHE A 140 0.25 -45.82 17.61
CA PHE A 140 -1.12 -46.28 17.40
C PHE A 140 -1.17 -47.72 16.83
N LEU A 141 -0.24 -48.08 15.94
CA LEU A 141 -0.14 -49.42 15.38
C LEU A 141 0.35 -50.45 16.41
N LEU A 142 1.29 -50.07 17.28
CA LEU A 142 1.81 -50.94 18.34
C LEU A 142 0.80 -51.21 19.47
N ARG A 143 -0.21 -50.35 19.65
CA ARG A 143 -1.23 -50.49 20.71
C ARG A 143 -2.47 -51.29 20.27
N ARG A 144 -2.50 -51.76 19.02
CA ARG A 144 -3.60 -52.57 18.44
C ARG A 144 -3.27 -54.06 18.27
N GLY A 145 -2.13 -54.51 18.81
CA GLY A 145 -1.73 -55.93 18.88
C GLY A 145 -2.15 -56.59 20.18
#